data_AF-A0AA43A3U0-F1
#
_entry.id   AF-A0AA43A3U0-F1
#
_cell.length_a   1.000
_cell.length_b   1.000
_cell.length_c   1.000
_cell.angle_alpha   90.00
_cell.angle_beta   90.00
_cell.angle_gamma   90.00
#
_symmetry.space_group_name_H-M   'P 1'
#
loop_
_entity.id
_entity.type
_entity.pdbx_description
1 polymer ?
#
loop_
_entity_poly.entity_id
_entity_poly.type
_entity_poly.pdbx_seq_one_letter_code
_entity_poly.pdbx_strand_id
1 'polypeptide(L)' 'MTIVGTSGLVLNEKLLFEHSNPGRKGYSLPKLDVPAAELPSDLCREDIDGFPELSEVDVVRHFTRLSTWNYGV' A
#
# COMPACT_ATOMS: atom_id res chain seq x y z
N MET A 1 -33.64 -5.35 -22.98
CA MET A 1 -33.09 -3.98 -22.82
C MET A 1 -33.03 -3.72 -21.33
N THR A 2 -31.91 -4.08 -20.70
CA THR A 2 -31.73 -4.02 -19.24
C THR A 2 -30.94 -2.76 -18.92
N ILE A 3 -31.45 -2.00 -17.98
CA ILE A 3 -31.08 -0.63 -17.67
C ILE A 3 -29.62 -0.58 -17.21
N VAL A 4 -28.79 0.18 -17.95
CA VAL A 4 -27.42 0.53 -17.56
C VAL A 4 -27.51 1.60 -16.48
N GLY A 5 -27.42 1.21 -15.22
CA GLY A 5 -27.34 2.13 -14.11
C GLY A 5 -27.84 1.48 -12.84
N THR A 6 -26.96 1.37 -11.84
CA THR A 6 -27.19 0.82 -10.49
C THR A 6 -27.12 -0.70 -10.30
N SER A 7 -26.16 -1.40 -10.92
CA SER A 7 -25.51 -2.49 -10.18
C SER A 7 -24.50 -1.84 -9.22
N GLY A 8 -24.62 -2.06 -7.90
CA GLY A 8 -23.60 -1.63 -6.96
C GLY A 8 -22.22 -2.11 -7.41
N LEU A 9 -21.18 -1.27 -7.30
CA LEU A 9 -19.83 -1.64 -7.67
C LEU A 9 -19.36 -2.74 -6.72
N VAL A 10 -19.40 -3.99 -7.16
CA VAL A 10 -18.72 -5.10 -6.47
C VAL A 10 -17.24 -4.98 -6.82
N LEU A 11 -16.45 -4.49 -5.86
CA LEU A 11 -15.01 -4.32 -6.01
C LEU A 11 -14.33 -5.64 -5.64
N ASN A 12 -13.67 -6.28 -6.61
CA ASN A 12 -12.76 -7.40 -6.36
C ASN A 12 -11.37 -6.86 -6.02
N GLU A 13 -10.77 -7.33 -4.94
CA GLU A 13 -9.46 -6.88 -4.47
C GLU A 13 -8.49 -8.06 -4.35
N LYS A 14 -7.28 -7.88 -4.87
CA LYS A 14 -6.19 -8.86 -4.86
C LYS A 14 -5.43 -8.81 -3.53
N LEU A 15 -4.51 -9.76 -3.31
CA LEU A 15 -3.58 -9.64 -2.19
C LEU A 15 -2.69 -8.40 -2.38
N LEU A 16 -2.38 -7.72 -1.29
CA LEU A 16 -1.52 -6.54 -1.30
C LEU A 16 -0.17 -6.78 -2.02
N PHE A 17 0.40 -7.97 -1.85
CA PHE A 17 1.66 -8.40 -2.47
C PHE A 17 1.59 -8.49 -4.00
N GLU A 18 0.42 -8.77 -4.58
CA GLU A 18 0.22 -8.84 -6.03
C GLU A 18 0.21 -7.46 -6.70
N HIS A 19 0.13 -6.39 -5.90
CA HIS A 19 0.26 -5.00 -6.35
C HIS A 19 1.70 -4.48 -6.29
N SER A 20 2.63 -5.25 -5.69
CA SER A 20 4.01 -4.85 -5.48
C SER A 20 4.73 -4.59 -6.81
N ASN A 21 5.57 -3.56 -6.82
CA ASN A 21 6.44 -3.25 -7.94
C ASN A 21 7.82 -2.79 -7.45
N PRO A 22 8.91 -3.46 -7.85
CA PRO A 22 10.25 -3.16 -7.34
C PRO A 22 10.65 -1.69 -7.44
N GLY A 23 11.27 -1.17 -6.38
CA GLY A 23 11.70 0.21 -6.21
C GLY A 23 10.58 1.20 -5.86
N ARG A 24 9.32 0.77 -5.76
CA ARG A 24 8.19 1.69 -5.51
C ARG A 24 8.14 2.09 -4.04
N LYS A 25 8.03 3.40 -3.80
CA LYS A 25 7.99 3.99 -2.45
C LYS A 25 6.62 4.59 -2.15
N GLY A 26 6.13 4.31 -0.95
CA GLY A 26 4.84 4.80 -0.44
C GLY A 26 4.93 6.11 0.32
N TYR A 27 6.10 6.76 0.32
CA TYR A 27 6.36 7.96 1.10
C TYR A 27 7.12 8.99 0.28
N SER A 28 6.90 10.26 0.63
CA SER A 28 7.68 11.41 0.15
C SER A 28 8.11 12.24 1.36
N LEU A 29 9.25 11.89 1.95
CA LEU A 29 9.78 12.61 3.10
C LEU A 29 10.43 13.93 2.63
N PRO A 30 10.32 15.01 3.43
CA PRO A 30 11.04 16.25 3.14
C PRO A 30 12.55 16.05 3.24
N LYS A 31 13.31 17.02 2.72
CA LYS A 31 14.76 17.06 2.92
C LYS A 31 15.07 17.22 4.41
N LEU A 32 16.18 16.63 4.85
CA LEU A 32 16.69 16.80 6.20
C LEU A 32 16.99 18.29 6.46
N ASP A 33 16.55 18.78 7.60
CA ASP A 33 16.86 20.10 8.17
C ASP A 33 18.03 20.05 9.16
N VAL A 34 18.56 18.85 9.40
CA VAL A 34 19.69 18.55 10.28
C VAL A 34 20.77 17.76 9.53
N PRO A 35 22.02 17.71 10.04
CA PRO A 35 23.05 16.84 9.48
C PRO A 35 22.62 15.37 9.46
N ALA A 36 22.97 14.66 8.38
CA ALA A 36 22.72 13.23 8.28
C ALA A 36 23.58 12.46 9.30
N ALA A 37 23.02 11.36 9.82
CA ALA A 37 23.70 10.43 10.70
C ALA A 37 23.56 9.00 10.18
N GLU A 38 24.62 8.21 10.28
CA GLU A 38 24.59 6.79 9.95
C GLU A 38 24.09 5.96 11.13
N LEU A 39 23.31 4.92 10.85
CA LEU A 39 22.85 3.98 11.86
C LEU A 39 23.93 2.92 12.14
N PRO A 40 24.17 2.51 13.41
CA PRO A 40 25.09 1.41 13.71
C PRO A 40 24.61 0.11 13.07
N SER A 41 25.47 -0.54 12.28
CA SER A 41 25.15 -1.77 11.53
C SER A 41 24.59 -2.88 12.41
N ASP A 42 25.12 -3.03 13.62
CA ASP A 42 24.78 -4.12 14.53
C ASP A 42 23.37 -3.96 15.14
N LEU A 43 22.76 -2.79 14.96
CA LEU A 43 21.39 -2.48 15.37
C LEU A 43 20.41 -2.52 14.18
N CYS A 44 20.91 -2.66 12.95
CA CYS A 44 20.09 -2.72 11.75
C CYS A 44 19.72 -4.17 11.41
N ARG A 45 18.45 -4.39 11.09
CA ARG A 45 17.98 -5.65 10.52
C ARG A 45 18.30 -5.69 9.02
N GLU A 46 18.52 -6.88 8.48
CA GLU A 46 18.58 -7.13 7.03
C GLU A 46 17.23 -6.81 6.35
N ASP A 47 17.17 -6.85 5.02
CA ASP A 47 15.91 -6.59 4.30
C ASP A 47 14.87 -7.71 4.52
N ILE A 48 13.60 -7.47 4.18
CA ILE A 48 12.54 -8.50 4.25
C ILE A 48 12.27 -9.04 2.85
N ASP A 49 12.57 -10.31 2.64
CA ASP A 49 12.23 -11.01 1.40
C ASP A 49 10.72 -10.96 1.14
N GLY A 50 10.34 -10.48 -0.05
CA GLY A 50 8.95 -10.42 -0.49
C GLY A 50 8.12 -9.30 0.15
N PHE A 51 8.74 -8.30 0.79
CA PHE A 51 8.00 -7.14 1.28
C PHE A 51 7.35 -6.36 0.12
N PRO A 52 6.08 -5.93 0.24
CA PRO A 52 5.40 -5.26 -0.85
C PRO A 52 5.90 -3.83 -1.03
N GLU A 53 6.26 -3.48 -2.26
CA GLU A 53 6.72 -2.15 -2.66
C GLU A 53 5.59 -1.42 -3.39
N LEU A 54 4.98 -0.44 -2.71
CA LEU A 54 3.70 0.17 -3.11
C LEU A 54 3.76 1.70 -3.01
N SER A 55 2.94 2.39 -3.80
CA SER A 55 2.71 3.83 -3.62
C SER A 55 1.63 4.07 -2.57
N GLU A 56 1.58 5.29 -2.01
CA GLU A 56 0.53 5.68 -1.06
C GLU A 56 -0.88 5.44 -1.64
N VAL A 57 -1.07 5.79 -2.91
CA VAL A 57 -2.35 5.61 -3.62
C VAL A 57 -2.73 4.13 -3.75
N ASP A 58 -1.76 3.24 -3.98
CA ASP A 58 -2.02 1.80 -4.07
C ASP A 58 -2.54 1.27 -2.72
N VAL A 59 -1.88 1.67 -1.62
CA VAL A 59 -2.26 1.29 -0.25
C VAL A 59 -3.67 1.80 0.10
N VAL A 60 -3.94 3.09 -0.18
CA VAL A 60 -5.26 3.68 0.08
C VAL A 60 -6.36 2.97 -0.70
N ARG A 61 -6.14 2.70 -1.99
CA ARG A 61 -7.11 1.99 -2.83
C ARG A 61 -7.37 0.57 -2.33
N HIS A 62 -6.32 -0.16 -1.95
CA HIS A 62 -6.42 -1.52 -1.43
C HIS A 62 -7.32 -1.58 -0.19
N PHE A 63 -7.00 -0.80 0.84
CA PHE A 63 -7.77 -0.82 2.08
C PHE A 63 -9.17 -0.21 1.93
N THR A 64 -9.36 0.75 1.01
CA THR A 64 -10.70 1.27 0.69
C THR A 64 -11.59 0.21 0.04
N ARG A 65 -11.04 -0.66 -0.81
CA ARG A 65 -11.80 -1.75 -1.42
C ARG A 65 -12.09 -2.87 -0.42
N LEU A 66 -11.08 -3.27 0.37
CA LEU A 66 -11.27 -4.26 1.42
C LEU A 66 -12.33 -3.84 2.45
N SER A 67 -12.43 -2.55 2.78
CA SER A 67 -13.43 -2.09 3.76
C SER A 67 -14.87 -2.34 3.31
N THR A 68 -15.13 -2.44 2.00
CA THR A 68 -16.47 -2.78 1.47
C THR A 68 -16.89 -4.21 1.77
N TRP A 69 -15.95 -5.07 2.16
CA TRP A 69 -16.20 -6.46 2.55
C TRP A 69 -16.36 -6.63 4.07
N ASN A 70 -16.11 -5.58 4.84
CA ASN A 70 -16.27 -5.62 6.29
C ASN A 70 -17.74 -5.52 6.68
N TYR A 71 -18.14 -6.31 7.67
CA TYR A 71 -19.43 -6.21 8.36
C TYR A 71 -19.19 -5.82 9.82
N GLY A 72 -19.96 -4.85 10.33
CA GLY A 72 -19.93 -4.42 11.73
C GLY A 72 -21.25 -4.71 12.42
N VAL A 73 -21.22 -5.15 13.68
CA VAL A 73 -22.37 -5.41 14.56
C VAL A 73 -22.43 -4.42 15.70
#